data_AF-A0AAQ4DAK2-F1
#
_entry.id   AF-A0AAQ4DAK2-F1
#
_cell.length_a   1.000
_cell.length_b   1.000
_cell.length_c   1.000
_cell.angle_alpha   90.00
_cell.angle_beta   90.00
_cell.angle_gamma   90.00
#
_symmetry.space_group_name_H-M   'P 1'
#
loop_
_entity.id
_entity.type
_entity.pdbx_description
1 polymer ?
#
loop_
_entity_poly.entity_id
_entity_poly.type
_entity_poly.pdbx_seq_one_letter_code
_entity_poly.pdbx_strand_id
1 'polypeptide(L)'
;HTPFANGPNDTPNHILARIGEGRFDLMSGNWANISSPAKHLVQKMLHVDPKQRYRAADVLGHAWIVNKNNLPVSRLSHQEPHLVKGAMAATFRAINNYPKPPNLEPVAASELARRRANKTRHLSSTEV
;
A
#
# COMPACT_ATOMS: atom_id res chain seq x y z
N HIS A 1 10.29 7.98 -10.96
CA HIS A 1 9.89 6.58 -10.71
C HIS A 1 9.30 6.47 -9.32
N THR A 2 8.24 5.68 -9.15
CA THR A 2 7.55 5.47 -7.86
C THR A 2 8.06 4.18 -7.22
N PRO A 3 8.24 4.10 -5.89
CA PRO A 3 9.05 3.05 -5.27
C PRO A 3 8.57 1.61 -5.52
N PHE A 4 7.26 1.39 -5.72
CA PHE A 4 6.67 0.05 -5.80
C PHE A 4 5.94 -0.25 -7.12
N ALA A 5 5.77 0.74 -8.00
CA ALA A 5 5.15 0.58 -9.31
C ALA A 5 6.01 1.20 -10.42
N ASN A 6 6.23 0.44 -11.49
CA ASN A 6 6.98 0.86 -12.66
C ASN A 6 6.13 1.65 -13.66
N GLY A 7 4.81 1.52 -13.59
CA GLY A 7 3.87 2.18 -14.50
C GLY A 7 2.40 1.87 -14.17
N PRO A 8 1.45 2.43 -14.93
CA PRO A 8 0.01 2.20 -14.73
C PRO A 8 -0.45 0.76 -14.99
N ASN A 9 0.34 -0.03 -15.72
CA ASN A 9 0.00 -1.39 -16.14
C ASN A 9 0.51 -2.47 -15.17
N ASP A 10 1.21 -2.09 -14.09
CA ASP A 10 1.65 -3.05 -13.08
C ASP A 10 0.46 -3.70 -12.38
N THR A 11 0.51 -5.02 -12.20
CA THR A 11 -0.58 -5.75 -11.55
C THR A 11 -0.55 -5.53 -10.03
N PRO A 12 -1.73 -5.52 -9.36
CA PRO A 12 -1.80 -5.34 -7.92
C PRO A 12 -0.91 -6.31 -7.13
N ASN A 13 -0.87 -7.59 -7.52
CA ASN A 13 -0.08 -8.62 -6.84
C ASN A 13 1.42 -8.31 -6.87
N HIS A 14 1.97 -7.85 -8.00
CA HIS A 14 3.39 -7.49 -8.08
C HIS A 14 3.71 -6.25 -7.25
N ILE A 15 2.83 -5.24 -7.26
CA ILE A 15 3.00 -4.04 -6.43
C ILE A 15 3.01 -4.42 -4.95
N LEU A 16 2.05 -5.24 -4.51
CA LEU A 16 1.93 -5.67 -3.12
C LEU A 16 3.10 -6.55 -2.68
N ALA A 17 3.61 -7.42 -3.57
CA ALA A 17 4.81 -8.19 -3.30
C ALA A 17 6.00 -7.26 -3.01
N ARG A 18 6.23 -6.24 -3.85
CA ARG A 18 7.31 -5.25 -3.64
C ARG A 18 7.13 -4.45 -2.35
N ILE A 19 5.89 -4.05 -2.03
CA ILE A 19 5.56 -3.39 -0.75
C ILE A 19 5.89 -4.32 0.43
N GLY A 20 5.46 -5.58 0.36
CA GLY A 20 5.67 -6.57 1.42
C GLY A 20 7.14 -6.92 1.63
N GLU A 21 7.93 -6.96 0.55
CA GLU A 21 9.39 -7.12 0.63
C GLU A 21 10.08 -5.90 1.25
N GLY A 22 9.48 -4.72 1.16
CA GLY A 22 10.09 -3.48 1.64
C GLY A 22 11.30 -3.02 0.84
N ARG A 23 11.53 -3.61 -0.34
CA ARG A 23 12.69 -3.33 -1.18
C ARG A 23 12.32 -2.32 -2.25
N PHE A 24 13.04 -1.22 -2.28
CA PHE A 24 12.96 -0.21 -3.32
C PHE A 24 14.36 0.32 -3.60
N ASP A 25 14.57 0.76 -4.83
CA ASP A 25 15.89 1.13 -5.31
C ASP A 25 16.31 2.51 -4.78
N LEU A 26 17.47 2.54 -4.11
CA LEU A 26 18.14 3.73 -3.60
C LEU A 26 19.58 3.85 -4.13
N MET A 27 19.88 3.18 -5.24
CA MET A 27 21.20 3.13 -5.84
C MET A 27 21.22 3.63 -7.28
N SER A 28 20.16 3.43 -8.07
CA SER A 28 20.14 3.82 -9.49
C SER A 28 19.58 5.22 -9.78
N GLY A 29 19.85 5.71 -10.99
CA GLY A 29 19.33 6.97 -11.50
C GLY A 29 19.74 8.16 -10.61
N ASN A 30 18.76 8.98 -10.21
CA ASN A 30 19.02 10.10 -9.28
C ASN A 30 19.67 9.62 -7.98
N TRP A 31 19.29 8.43 -7.48
CA TRP A 31 19.73 7.94 -6.18
C TRP A 31 21.23 7.70 -6.09
N ALA A 32 21.95 7.54 -7.21
CA ALA A 32 23.41 7.47 -7.22
C ALA A 32 24.04 8.72 -6.56
N ASN A 33 23.41 9.89 -6.74
CA ASN A 33 23.93 11.19 -6.30
C ASN A 33 23.15 11.81 -5.13
N ILE A 34 22.13 11.12 -4.61
CA ILE A 34 21.36 11.60 -3.46
C ILE A 34 22.14 11.39 -2.16
N SER A 35 22.12 12.39 -1.29
CA SER A 35 22.78 12.36 0.03
C SER A 35 22.29 11.20 0.91
N SER A 36 23.21 10.63 1.71
CA SER A 36 22.88 9.54 2.66
C SER A 36 21.74 9.89 3.63
N PRO A 37 21.64 11.12 4.19
CA PRO A 37 20.50 11.49 5.04
C PRO A 37 19.14 11.41 4.33
N ALA A 38 19.06 11.76 3.04
CA ALA A 38 17.81 11.61 2.29
C ALA A 38 17.42 10.13 2.13
N LYS A 39 18.39 9.28 1.77
CA LYS A 39 18.17 7.82 1.63
C LYS A 39 17.68 7.22 2.96
N HIS A 40 18.36 7.57 4.05
CA HIS A 40 18.00 7.10 5.39
C HIS A 40 16.58 7.52 5.80
N LEU A 41 16.21 8.77 5.54
CA LEU A 41 14.86 9.26 5.84
C LEU A 41 13.79 8.45 5.09
N VAL A 42 13.97 8.25 3.79
CA VAL A 42 13.01 7.49 2.96
C VAL A 42 12.93 6.03 3.42
N GLN A 43 14.06 5.39 3.76
CA GLN A 43 14.08 4.04 4.35
C GLN A 43 13.24 3.94 5.63
N LYS A 44 13.35 4.93 6.51
CA LYS A 44 12.57 4.97 7.75
C LYS A 44 11.10 5.29 7.55
N MET A 45 10.76 6.11 6.55
CA MET A 45 9.36 6.45 6.22
C MET A 45 8.63 5.31 5.48
N LEU A 46 9.34 4.54 4.66
CA LEU A 46 8.78 3.41 3.90
C LEU A 46 9.07 2.05 4.55
N HIS A 47 9.43 2.03 5.83
CA HIS A 47 9.71 0.79 6.55
C HIS A 47 8.45 -0.10 6.61
N VAL A 48 8.61 -1.40 6.34
CA VAL A 48 7.50 -2.38 6.31
C VAL A 48 6.85 -2.52 7.68
N ASP A 49 7.65 -2.74 8.72
CA ASP A 49 7.18 -2.75 10.11
C ASP A 49 6.76 -1.33 10.54
N PRO A 50 5.46 -1.09 10.86
CA PRO A 50 4.97 0.20 11.33
C PRO A 50 5.61 0.66 12.65
N LYS A 51 6.10 -0.26 13.49
CA LYS A 51 6.75 0.10 14.77
C LYS A 51 8.12 0.73 14.57
N GLN A 52 8.78 0.38 13.47
CA GLN A 52 10.08 0.93 13.07
C GLN A 52 9.93 2.15 12.13
N ARG A 53 8.72 2.39 11.63
CA ARG A 53 8.41 3.49 10.72
C ARG A 53 8.39 4.81 11.49
N TYR A 54 9.06 5.82 10.93
CA TYR A 54 9.09 7.14 11.54
C TYR A 54 7.69 7.74 11.65
N ARG A 55 7.41 8.34 12.81
CA ARG A 55 6.26 9.20 13.03
C ARG A 55 6.57 10.60 12.48
N ALA A 56 5.54 11.43 12.36
CA ALA A 56 5.70 12.80 11.87
C ALA A 56 6.72 13.61 12.68
N ALA A 57 6.73 13.47 14.01
CA ALA A 57 7.71 14.13 14.88
C ALA A 57 9.16 13.71 14.56
N ASP A 58 9.40 12.42 14.34
CA ASP A 58 10.72 11.89 13.99
C ASP A 58 11.19 12.41 12.62
N VAL A 59 10.28 12.54 11.66
CA VAL A 59 10.55 13.12 10.33
C VAL A 59 10.97 14.58 10.48
N LEU A 60 10.23 15.38 11.26
CA LEU A 60 10.54 16.80 11.47
C LEU A 60 11.89 17.02 12.16
N GLY A 61 12.30 16.11 13.05
CA GLY A 61 13.59 16.13 13.71
C GLY A 61 14.76 15.57 12.89
N HIS A 62 14.49 14.99 11.70
CA HIS A 62 15.54 14.34 10.93
C HIS A 62 16.51 15.34 10.29
N ALA A 63 17.80 15.01 10.28
CA ALA A 63 18.87 15.90 9.79
C ALA A 63 18.65 16.42 8.35
N TRP A 64 18.01 15.61 7.49
CA TRP A 64 17.68 16.03 6.11
C TRP A 64 16.61 17.14 6.06
N ILE A 65 15.68 17.17 7.02
CA ILE A 65 14.64 18.21 7.12
C ILE A 65 15.17 19.44 7.87
N VAL A 66 15.87 19.23 8.98
CA VAL A 66 16.40 20.32 9.83
C VAL A 66 17.48 21.12 9.09
N ASN A 67 18.41 20.46 8.40
CA ASN A 67 19.53 21.11 7.71
C ASN A 67 19.17 21.52 6.27
N LYS A 68 17.93 21.97 6.02
CA LYS A 68 17.42 22.29 4.67
C LYS A 68 18.30 23.30 3.90
N ASN A 69 18.98 24.20 4.61
CA ASN A 69 19.85 25.22 4.01
C ASN A 69 21.14 24.64 3.43
N ASN A 70 21.52 23.42 3.83
CA ASN A 70 22.75 22.74 3.40
C ASN A 70 22.46 21.64 2.36
N LEU A 71 21.24 21.60 1.81
CA LEU A 71 20.87 20.59 0.82
C LEU A 71 21.41 20.93 -0.58
N PRO A 72 21.77 19.92 -1.39
CA PRO A 72 22.22 20.14 -2.76
C PRO A 72 21.11 20.77 -3.60
N VAL A 73 21.46 21.74 -4.44
CA VAL A 73 20.54 22.45 -5.36
C VAL A 73 20.54 21.80 -6.75
N SER A 74 21.06 20.58 -6.88
CA SER A 74 21.11 19.86 -8.15
C SER A 74 19.70 19.52 -8.64
N ARG A 75 19.48 19.65 -9.95
CA ARG A 75 18.21 19.24 -10.57
C ARG A 75 18.15 17.72 -10.65
N LEU A 76 17.01 17.17 -10.23
CA LEU A 76 16.73 15.75 -10.35
C LEU A 76 16.06 15.46 -11.70
N SER A 77 16.36 14.30 -12.28
CA SER A 77 15.64 13.82 -13.45
C SER A 77 14.25 13.33 -13.05
N HIS A 78 13.23 13.71 -13.81
CA HIS A 78 11.85 13.28 -13.56
C HIS A 78 11.32 12.51 -14.77
N GLN A 79 10.59 11.42 -14.49
CA GLN A 79 9.80 10.74 -15.52
C GLN A 79 8.61 11.60 -15.92
N GLU A 80 8.02 11.29 -17.07
CA GLU A 80 6.83 11.99 -17.56
C GLU A 80 5.70 11.98 -16.51
N PRO A 81 5.08 13.13 -16.20
CA PRO A 81 4.12 13.25 -15.11
C PRO A 81 2.94 12.26 -15.18
N HIS A 82 2.49 11.93 -16.39
CA HIS A 82 1.37 11.03 -16.60
C HIS A 82 1.70 9.57 -16.20
N LEU A 83 2.93 9.12 -16.44
CA LEU A 83 3.40 7.78 -16.02
C LEU A 83 3.47 7.69 -14.50
N VAL A 84 4.01 8.73 -13.85
CA VAL A 84 4.10 8.80 -12.39
C VAL A 84 2.71 8.80 -11.76
N LYS A 85 1.78 9.59 -12.30
CA LYS A 85 0.38 9.62 -11.84
C LYS A 85 -0.29 8.25 -12.00
N GLY A 86 -0.07 7.58 -13.13
CA GLY A 86 -0.57 6.24 -13.39
C GLY A 86 -0.04 5.19 -12.41
N ALA A 87 1.28 5.17 -12.20
CA ALA A 87 1.95 4.27 -11.26
C ALA A 87 1.49 4.50 -9.81
N MET A 88 1.34 5.76 -9.39
CA MET A 88 0.80 6.10 -8.08
C MET A 88 -0.64 5.60 -7.92
N ALA A 89 -1.49 5.84 -8.92
CA ALA A 89 -2.88 5.38 -8.90
C ALA A 89 -2.96 3.85 -8.82
N ALA A 90 -2.14 3.12 -9.57
CA ALA A 90 -2.03 1.67 -9.49
C ALA A 90 -1.60 1.20 -8.10
N THR A 91 -0.62 1.87 -7.49
CA THR A 91 -0.12 1.56 -6.15
C THR A 91 -1.23 1.68 -5.09
N PHE A 92 -1.94 2.80 -5.05
CA PHE A 92 -3.02 3.00 -4.07
C PHE A 92 -4.23 2.10 -4.33
N ARG A 93 -4.56 1.80 -5.60
CA ARG A 93 -5.60 0.82 -5.91
C ARG A 93 -5.23 -0.57 -5.39
N ALA A 94 -3.97 -0.99 -5.54
CA ALA A 94 -3.51 -2.27 -5.04
C ALA A 94 -3.62 -2.37 -3.51
N ILE A 95 -3.21 -1.33 -2.78
CA ILE A 95 -3.30 -1.28 -1.32
C ILE A 95 -4.75 -1.29 -0.83
N ASN A 96 -5.62 -0.48 -1.44
CA ASN A 96 -6.98 -0.30 -0.94
C ASN A 96 -7.94 -1.45 -1.31
N ASN A 97 -7.64 -2.18 -2.39
CA ASN A 97 -8.54 -3.20 -2.92
C ASN A 97 -8.04 -4.63 -2.68
N TYR A 98 -6.98 -4.84 -1.89
CA TYR A 98 -6.38 -6.15 -1.66
C TYR A 98 -6.15 -6.46 -0.17
N PRO A 99 -6.52 -7.67 0.31
CA PRO A 99 -7.28 -8.69 -0.41
C PRO A 99 -8.67 -8.16 -0.73
N LYS A 100 -9.16 -8.45 -1.95
CA LYS A 100 -10.52 -8.11 -2.33
C LYS A 100 -11.44 -8.74 -1.27
N PRO A 101 -12.30 -7.98 -0.58
CA PRO A 101 -13.20 -8.57 0.40
C PRO A 101 -14.02 -9.66 -0.31
N PRO A 102 -14.25 -10.81 0.36
CA PRO A 102 -15.04 -11.88 -0.23
C PRO A 102 -16.42 -11.34 -0.55
N ASN A 103 -16.97 -11.75 -1.70
CA ASN A 103 -18.37 -11.47 -1.99
C ASN A 103 -19.23 -12.21 -0.95
N LEU A 104 -20.20 -11.50 -0.38
CA LEU A 104 -21.16 -12.12 0.53
C LEU A 104 -22.07 -13.05 -0.27
N GLU A 105 -22.23 -14.27 0.23
CA GLU A 105 -23.24 -15.19 -0.28
C GLU A 105 -24.63 -14.84 0.30
N PRO A 106 -25.73 -15.26 -0.35
CA PRO A 106 -27.07 -15.10 0.21
C PRO A 106 -27.16 -15.69 1.61
N VAL A 107 -28.01 -15.10 2.48
CA VAL A 107 -28.21 -15.58 3.86
C VAL A 107 -28.55 -17.08 3.89
N ALA A 108 -29.22 -17.61 2.87
CA ALA A 108 -29.54 -19.03 2.74
C ALA A 108 -28.32 -19.97 2.64
N ALA A 109 -27.16 -19.46 2.21
CA ALA A 109 -25.90 -20.21 2.22
C ALA A 109 -25.35 -20.40 3.65
N SER A 110 -25.86 -19.65 4.63
CA SER A 110 -25.55 -19.86 6.05
C SER A 110 -26.23 -21.13 6.57
N GLU A 111 -25.43 -22.04 7.12
CA GLU A 111 -25.93 -23.24 7.79
C GLU A 111 -26.93 -22.91 8.91
N LEU A 112 -26.70 -21.82 9.65
CA LEU A 112 -27.62 -21.36 10.69
C LEU A 112 -28.98 -20.94 10.11
N ALA A 113 -28.98 -20.20 9.00
CA ALA A 113 -30.21 -19.77 8.34
C ALA A 113 -30.99 -20.96 7.78
N ARG A 114 -30.30 -21.94 7.19
CA ARG A 114 -30.89 -23.19 6.68
C ARG A 114 -31.58 -23.98 7.78
N ARG A 115 -30.94 -24.10 8.96
CA ARG A 115 -31.55 -24.75 10.13
C ARG A 115 -32.80 -24.04 10.62
N ARG A 116 -32.76 -22.70 10.69
CA ARG A 116 -33.92 -21.89 11.11
C ARG A 116 -35.11 -22.08 10.16
N ALA A 117 -34.87 -22.02 8.85
CA ALA A 117 -35.90 -22.22 7.84
C ALA A 117 -36.56 -23.61 7.94
N ASN A 118 -35.76 -24.66 8.17
CA ASN A 118 -36.26 -26.03 8.34
C ASN A 118 -37.07 -26.19 9.64
N LYS A 119 -36.66 -25.55 10.75
CA LYS A 119 -37.43 -25.57 12.00
C LYS A 119 -38.79 -24.90 11.84
N THR A 120 -38.85 -23.72 11.20
CA THR A 120 -40.14 -23.04 10.91
C THR A 120 -41.05 -23.87 10.02
N ARG A 121 -40.51 -24.56 9.01
CA ARG A 121 -41.29 -25.47 8.15
C ARG A 121 -41.86 -26.67 8.91
N HIS A 122 -41.13 -27.18 9.90
CA HIS A 122 -41.59 -28.30 10.71
C HIS A 122 -42.69 -27.88 11.70
N LEU A 123 -42.65 -26.64 12.18
CA LEU A 123 -43.68 -26.06 13.05
C LEU A 123 -44.98 -25.76 12.30
N SER A 124 -44.92 -25.29 11.05
CA SER A 124 -46.13 -25.00 10.26
C SER A 124 -46.86 -26.24 9.73
N SER A 125 -46.27 -27.43 9.85
CA SER A 125 -46.86 -28.69 9.35
C SER A 125 -47.63 -29.47 10.43
N THR A 126 -47.69 -28.98 11.67
CA THR A 126 -48.34 -29.67 12.80
C THR A 126 -49.64 -28.97 13.27
N GLU A 127 -50.12 -27.95 12.55
CA GLU A 127 -51.41 -27.30 12.77
C GLU A 127 -52.40 -27.72 11.67
N VAL A 128 -53.08 -28.86 11.87
CA VAL A 128 -54.33 -29.27 11.20
C VAL A 128 -55.25 -29.96 12.21
#